data_AF-A0AAD8TD29-F1
#
_entry.id   AF-A0AAD8TD29-F1
#
_cell.length_a   1.000
_cell.length_b   1.000
_cell.length_c   1.000
_cell.angle_alpha   90.00
_cell.angle_beta   90.00
_cell.angle_gamma   90.00
#
_symmetry.space_group_name_H-M   'P 1'
#
loop_
_entity.id
_entity.type
_entity.pdbx_description
1 polymer ?
#
loop_
_entity_poly.entity_id
_entity_poly.type
_entity_poly.pdbx_seq_one_letter_code
_entity_poly.pdbx_strand_id
1 'polypeptide(L)'
;MVTHCEETYHSAAQGDHADWISELPDEILVCILSRLPIRDAATTSCLATRWRHLWKSVPKLVINARTVGVDGIQEEETNAQLYEARATEFIRKVDKMLLTRGAAGIEMFSLWFPYLTCAHANEVDHWWTVLAESTTRVSLFVLRTARKSSREAMGGSHVEPYDFPLQSIASVGSQIRKLCLKNCGLKVAPAMGPASPFTLMACVKLEFVSVTDMEVRILIDLCGALTKVVIICCHRIVQLHVVHARLQHLAVERCKNLQSMRIHAPELLQLRYSGRRIAVDYVHVPLLHMLKLLFVRKNQCPLDCLGALPGLKTLFLQFPSPVAVSPEQLRHDRRFAGLQTIKLLLLNSWSGNIVSVSYLLKACPLIKTLKLEVLGEKQSADLPLATMEPDIMWPEGCLARSLRRISIRGFGGEPELTELAMVLLRTSPGLVRLRVRPLRWRKHGDGERRELARALALTKLAPRVPSRVKFTVS
;
A
#
# COMPACT_ATOMS: atom_id res chain seq x y z
N MET A 1 -34.50 -57.13 24.53
CA MET A 1 -35.70 -57.91 24.20
C MET A 1 -36.30 -57.30 22.94
N VAL A 2 -36.62 -58.19 21.99
CA VAL A 2 -37.14 -57.92 20.64
C VAL A 2 -38.59 -57.41 20.73
N THR A 3 -38.99 -56.52 19.81
CA THR A 3 -40.26 -56.49 19.04
C THR A 3 -40.27 -55.20 18.18
N HIS A 4 -39.91 -55.25 16.89
CA HIS A 4 -40.77 -55.47 15.70
C HIS A 4 -41.93 -54.48 15.54
N CYS A 5 -41.89 -53.68 14.47
CA CYS A 5 -43.04 -53.42 13.59
C CYS A 5 -42.52 -53.02 12.20
N GLU A 6 -42.95 -53.80 11.23
CA GLU A 6 -42.69 -53.69 9.80
C GLU A 6 -43.45 -52.51 9.15
N GLU A 7 -42.83 -52.01 8.08
CA GLU A 7 -43.36 -51.50 6.82
C GLU A 7 -44.67 -50.70 6.79
N THR A 8 -44.58 -49.53 6.15
CA THR A 8 -45.51 -49.19 5.05
C THR A 8 -44.81 -48.23 4.08
N TYR A 9 -44.44 -48.78 2.92
CA TYR A 9 -44.05 -48.02 1.74
C TYR A 9 -45.28 -47.29 1.20
N HIS A 10 -45.26 -45.95 1.28
CA HIS A 10 -46.10 -45.10 0.45
C HIS A 10 -45.23 -44.30 -0.51
N SER A 11 -45.27 -44.78 -1.76
CA SER A 11 -44.91 -44.09 -2.98
C SER A 11 -45.57 -42.70 -3.01
N ALA A 12 -44.76 -41.65 -3.01
CA ALA A 12 -45.18 -40.30 -3.33
C ALA A 12 -44.15 -39.67 -4.28
N ALA A 13 -44.54 -39.66 -5.56
CA ALA A 13 -44.13 -38.74 -6.63
C ALA A 13 -42.62 -38.45 -6.79
N GLN A 14 -42.01 -39.15 -7.76
CA GLN A 14 -40.83 -38.69 -8.50
C GLN A 14 -41.15 -37.35 -9.19
N GLY A 15 -40.79 -36.24 -8.53
CA GLY A 15 -40.42 -35.01 -9.19
C GLY A 15 -38.92 -35.06 -9.46
N ASP A 16 -38.55 -35.40 -10.69
CA ASP A 16 -37.18 -35.36 -11.20
C ASP A 16 -36.71 -33.89 -11.26
N HIS A 17 -36.37 -33.32 -10.11
CA HIS A 17 -35.56 -32.11 -10.06
C HIS A 17 -34.12 -32.54 -10.35
N ALA A 18 -33.84 -32.80 -11.64
CA ALA A 18 -32.50 -33.06 -12.12
C ALA A 18 -31.56 -31.98 -11.55
N ASP A 19 -30.49 -32.43 -10.88
CA ASP A 19 -29.50 -31.54 -10.28
C ASP A 19 -28.64 -30.94 -11.41
N TRP A 20 -29.20 -29.92 -12.07
CA TRP A 20 -28.59 -29.23 -13.21
C TRP A 20 -27.23 -28.62 -12.87
N ILE A 21 -26.95 -28.35 -11.58
CA ILE A 21 -25.64 -27.87 -11.15
C ILE A 21 -24.64 -29.02 -11.24
N SER A 22 -25.00 -30.22 -10.76
CA SER A 22 -24.14 -31.40 -10.89
C SER A 22 -23.98 -31.92 -12.32
N GLU A 23 -24.78 -31.47 -13.29
CA GLU A 23 -24.59 -31.75 -14.72
C GLU A 23 -23.50 -30.88 -15.38
N LEU A 24 -23.10 -29.77 -14.74
CA LEU A 24 -22.06 -28.88 -15.28
C LEU A 24 -20.71 -29.61 -15.42
N PRO A 25 -19.86 -29.21 -16.39
CA PRO A 25 -18.48 -29.70 -16.48
C PRO A 25 -17.67 -29.37 -15.22
N ASP A 26 -16.70 -30.24 -14.89
CA ASP A 26 -15.86 -30.09 -13.69
C ASP A 26 -15.15 -28.73 -13.64
N GLU A 27 -14.75 -28.20 -14.80
CA GLU A 27 -14.08 -26.90 -14.90
C GLU A 27 -14.99 -25.75 -14.43
N ILE A 28 -16.28 -25.83 -14.75
CA ILE A 28 -17.27 -24.83 -14.33
C ILE A 28 -17.55 -24.98 -12.83
N LEU A 29 -17.68 -26.21 -12.33
CA LEU A 29 -17.85 -26.47 -10.91
C LEU A 29 -16.67 -25.98 -10.09
N VAL A 30 -15.43 -26.27 -10.52
CA VAL A 30 -14.21 -25.75 -9.89
C VAL A 30 -14.17 -24.22 -9.96
N CYS A 31 -14.62 -23.60 -11.07
CA CYS A 31 -14.74 -22.15 -11.16
C CYS A 31 -15.72 -21.59 -10.12
N ILE A 32 -16.87 -22.23 -9.91
CA ILE A 32 -17.83 -21.84 -8.87
C ILE A 32 -17.20 -21.98 -7.48
N LEU A 33 -16.60 -23.15 -7.20
CA LEU A 33 -15.95 -23.43 -5.92
C LEU A 33 -14.79 -22.47 -5.63
N SER A 34 -14.06 -22.00 -6.65
CA SER A 34 -12.96 -21.04 -6.49
C SER A 34 -13.38 -19.66 -5.97
N ARG A 35 -14.67 -19.36 -6.04
CA ARG A 35 -15.26 -18.12 -5.50
C ARG A 35 -15.67 -18.25 -4.03
N LEU A 36 -15.69 -19.46 -3.49
CA LEU A 36 -16.01 -19.74 -2.10
C LEU A 36 -14.73 -19.80 -1.24
N PRO A 37 -14.81 -19.50 0.07
CA PRO A 37 -13.78 -19.90 1.02
C PRO A 37 -13.54 -21.41 0.93
N ILE A 38 -12.28 -21.85 1.09
CA ILE A 38 -11.91 -23.27 0.88
C ILE A 38 -12.70 -24.24 1.77
N ARG A 39 -13.08 -23.81 2.97
CA ARG A 39 -13.94 -24.57 3.88
C ARG A 39 -15.32 -24.80 3.28
N ASP A 40 -15.93 -23.73 2.79
CA ASP A 40 -17.28 -23.78 2.23
C ASP A 40 -17.27 -24.57 0.92
N ALA A 41 -16.21 -24.42 0.11
CA ALA A 41 -15.96 -25.27 -1.05
C ALA A 41 -15.86 -26.75 -0.65
N ALA A 42 -15.13 -27.09 0.42
CA ALA A 42 -15.05 -28.47 0.89
C ALA A 42 -16.40 -28.99 1.43
N THR A 43 -17.24 -28.15 2.06
CA THR A 43 -18.56 -28.57 2.54
C THR A 43 -19.55 -28.93 1.42
N THR A 44 -19.35 -28.42 0.21
CA THR A 44 -20.17 -28.83 -0.95
C THR A 44 -20.01 -30.32 -1.31
N SER A 45 -18.97 -30.99 -0.78
CA SER A 45 -18.80 -32.45 -0.86
C SER A 45 -19.97 -33.26 -0.29
N CYS A 46 -20.80 -32.64 0.56
CA CYS A 46 -22.01 -33.24 1.11
C CYS A 46 -23.21 -33.15 0.15
N LEU A 47 -23.17 -32.26 -0.85
CA LEU A 47 -24.27 -32.06 -1.80
C LEU A 47 -24.31 -33.16 -2.86
N ALA A 48 -23.15 -33.63 -3.32
CA ALA A 48 -23.07 -34.74 -4.26
C ALA A 48 -21.70 -35.44 -4.18
N THR A 49 -21.66 -36.74 -4.49
CA THR A 49 -20.44 -37.57 -4.47
C THR A 49 -19.35 -37.03 -5.39
N ARG A 50 -19.74 -36.50 -6.57
CA ARG A 50 -18.84 -35.87 -7.54
C ARG A 50 -18.07 -34.68 -6.95
N TRP A 51 -18.70 -33.89 -6.08
CA TRP A 51 -18.10 -32.67 -5.52
C TRP A 51 -17.04 -32.94 -4.45
N ARG A 52 -16.98 -34.18 -3.92
CA ARG A 52 -16.00 -34.61 -2.89
C ARG A 52 -14.55 -34.39 -3.29
N HIS A 53 -14.25 -34.40 -4.58
CA HIS A 53 -12.89 -34.26 -5.10
C HIS A 53 -12.63 -32.91 -5.77
N LEU A 54 -13.68 -32.20 -6.23
CA LEU A 54 -13.54 -30.96 -7.01
C LEU A 54 -12.96 -29.80 -6.21
N TRP A 55 -13.26 -29.70 -4.92
CA TRP A 55 -12.68 -28.66 -4.07
C TRP A 55 -11.14 -28.77 -3.98
N LYS A 56 -10.58 -29.96 -4.23
CA LYS A 56 -9.12 -30.17 -4.25
C LYS A 56 -8.45 -29.53 -5.46
N SER A 57 -9.19 -29.33 -6.54
CA SER A 57 -8.72 -28.68 -7.77
C SER A 57 -8.86 -27.17 -7.75
N VAL A 58 -9.40 -26.57 -6.67
CA VAL A 58 -9.58 -25.11 -6.57
C VAL A 58 -8.21 -24.41 -6.57
N PRO A 59 -7.88 -23.51 -7.52
CA PRO A 59 -6.53 -22.98 -7.69
C PRO A 59 -6.10 -21.97 -6.62
N LYS A 60 -7.06 -21.44 -5.84
CA LYS A 60 -6.83 -20.42 -4.81
C LYS A 60 -6.90 -21.04 -3.42
N LEU A 61 -5.75 -21.20 -2.78
CA LEU A 61 -5.66 -21.69 -1.41
C LEU A 61 -5.40 -20.54 -0.44
N VAL A 62 -6.45 -20.14 0.29
CA VAL A 62 -6.36 -19.16 1.39
C VAL A 62 -6.53 -19.89 2.70
N ILE A 63 -5.52 -19.83 3.56
CA ILE A 63 -5.47 -20.49 4.86
C ILE A 63 -5.40 -19.42 5.95
N ASN A 64 -6.38 -19.44 6.85
CA ASN A 64 -6.44 -18.62 8.06
C ASN A 64 -7.31 -19.30 9.12
N ALA A 65 -7.37 -18.74 10.34
CA ALA A 65 -8.11 -19.33 11.45
C ALA A 65 -9.57 -19.68 11.09
N ARG A 66 -10.26 -18.83 10.33
CA ARG A 66 -11.65 -19.08 9.88
C ARG A 66 -11.75 -20.24 8.92
N THR A 67 -10.83 -20.34 7.96
CA THR A 67 -10.87 -21.38 6.93
C THR A 67 -10.56 -22.76 7.49
N VAL A 68 -9.75 -22.86 8.55
CA VAL A 68 -9.51 -24.13 9.24
C VAL A 68 -10.46 -24.35 10.43
N GLY A 69 -11.32 -23.38 10.77
CA GLY A 69 -12.25 -23.49 11.90
C GLY A 69 -11.53 -23.54 13.24
N VAL A 70 -10.56 -22.66 13.43
CA VAL A 70 -9.85 -22.39 14.70
C VAL A 70 -10.21 -20.97 15.17
N ASP A 71 -11.49 -20.63 15.04
CA ASP A 71 -12.02 -19.31 15.39
C ASP A 71 -12.16 -19.13 16.91
N GLY A 72 -12.17 -17.87 17.38
CA GLY A 72 -12.52 -17.53 18.76
C GLY A 72 -11.46 -16.76 19.55
N ILE A 73 -10.58 -16.00 18.90
CA ILE A 73 -9.64 -15.07 19.57
C ILE A 73 -9.82 -13.68 18.99
N GLN A 74 -9.93 -12.68 19.86
CA GLN A 74 -9.69 -11.27 19.55
C GLN A 74 -8.17 -11.07 19.47
N GLU A 75 -7.64 -10.16 18.64
CA GLU A 75 -6.17 -9.93 18.46
C GLU A 75 -5.39 -9.58 19.76
N GLU A 76 -6.07 -9.55 20.91
CA GLU A 76 -5.64 -9.13 22.24
C GLU A 76 -5.66 -10.27 23.28
N GLU A 77 -5.92 -11.53 22.92
CA GLU A 77 -5.86 -12.67 23.87
C GLU A 77 -4.44 -12.86 24.41
N THR A 78 -4.27 -12.74 25.73
CA THR A 78 -2.96 -12.73 26.41
C THR A 78 -2.59 -14.07 27.05
N ASN A 79 -3.47 -15.07 27.01
CA ASN A 79 -3.19 -16.38 27.61
C ASN A 79 -2.30 -17.26 26.71
N ALA A 80 -1.04 -17.42 27.12
CA ALA A 80 -0.03 -18.19 26.39
C ALA A 80 -0.39 -19.67 26.18
N GLN A 81 -1.06 -20.32 27.13
CA GLN A 81 -1.46 -21.74 26.99
C GLN A 81 -2.57 -21.91 25.94
N LEU A 82 -3.57 -21.01 25.96
CA LEU A 82 -4.63 -21.00 24.95
C LEU A 82 -4.08 -20.66 23.57
N TYR A 83 -3.09 -19.79 23.50
CA TYR A 83 -2.38 -19.48 22.27
C TYR A 83 -1.71 -20.72 21.68
N GLU A 84 -0.89 -21.43 22.48
CA GLU A 84 -0.15 -22.59 22.02
C GLU A 84 -1.08 -23.72 21.59
N ALA A 85 -2.11 -24.02 22.39
CA ALA A 85 -3.11 -25.04 22.04
C ALA A 85 -3.79 -24.75 20.69
N ARG A 86 -4.06 -23.47 20.38
CA ARG A 86 -4.67 -23.08 19.10
C ARG A 86 -3.68 -23.03 17.96
N ALA A 87 -2.42 -22.67 18.21
CA ALA A 87 -1.35 -22.77 17.22
C ALA A 87 -1.18 -24.23 16.77
N THR A 88 -1.11 -25.16 17.73
CA THR A 88 -1.03 -26.60 17.48
C THR A 88 -2.26 -27.12 16.73
N GLU A 89 -3.47 -26.75 17.14
CA GLU A 89 -4.68 -27.16 16.42
C GLU A 89 -4.74 -26.57 15.00
N PHE A 90 -4.28 -25.34 14.80
CA PHE A 90 -4.16 -24.74 13.48
C PHE A 90 -3.19 -25.52 12.60
N ILE A 91 -1.98 -25.80 13.09
CA ILE A 91 -0.94 -26.56 12.37
C ILE A 91 -1.50 -27.93 11.97
N ARG A 92 -2.05 -28.68 12.93
CA ARG A 92 -2.62 -30.01 12.70
C ARG A 92 -3.71 -30.00 11.62
N LYS A 93 -4.59 -28.99 11.63
CA LYS A 93 -5.64 -28.86 10.60
C LYS A 93 -5.07 -28.47 9.23
N VAL A 94 -4.04 -27.62 9.18
CA VAL A 94 -3.37 -27.26 7.93
C VAL A 94 -2.63 -28.47 7.35
N ASP A 95 -1.89 -29.23 8.15
CA ASP A 95 -1.23 -30.47 7.74
C ASP A 95 -2.23 -31.45 7.14
N LYS A 96 -3.31 -31.73 7.89
CA LYS A 96 -4.38 -32.62 7.40
C LYS A 96 -4.96 -32.13 6.09
N MET A 97 -5.17 -30.82 5.94
CA MET A 97 -5.70 -30.22 4.72
C MET A 97 -4.73 -30.37 3.54
N LEU A 98 -3.45 -30.03 3.72
CA LEU A 98 -2.43 -30.15 2.67
C LEU A 98 -2.23 -31.61 2.25
N LEU A 99 -2.22 -32.56 3.20
CA LEU A 99 -2.16 -34.00 2.92
C LEU A 99 -3.40 -34.50 2.16
N THR A 100 -4.60 -34.06 2.56
CA THR A 100 -5.86 -34.53 1.94
C THR A 100 -6.05 -33.95 0.54
N ARG A 101 -5.67 -32.69 0.36
CA ARG A 101 -5.88 -31.94 -0.88
C ARG A 101 -4.79 -32.24 -1.91
N GLY A 102 -3.54 -32.36 -1.46
CA GLY A 102 -2.37 -32.21 -2.31
C GLY A 102 -2.12 -30.74 -2.68
N ALA A 103 -0.93 -30.49 -3.21
CA ALA A 103 -0.51 -29.14 -3.58
C ALA A 103 -0.57 -28.86 -5.10
N ALA A 104 -0.86 -29.87 -5.91
CA ALA A 104 -1.01 -29.73 -7.36
C ALA A 104 -2.12 -28.72 -7.73
N GLY A 105 -1.89 -27.95 -8.80
CA GLY A 105 -2.86 -26.98 -9.32
C GLY A 105 -3.05 -25.69 -8.50
N ILE A 106 -2.27 -25.46 -7.44
CA ILE A 106 -2.32 -24.20 -6.69
C ILE A 106 -1.67 -23.08 -7.50
N GLU A 107 -2.44 -22.03 -7.80
CA GLU A 107 -1.98 -20.82 -8.48
C GLU A 107 -1.79 -19.63 -7.54
N MET A 108 -2.50 -19.62 -6.42
CA MET A 108 -2.39 -18.61 -5.38
C MET A 108 -2.37 -19.28 -4.02
N PHE A 109 -1.32 -19.02 -3.26
CA PHE A 109 -1.17 -19.49 -1.89
C PHE A 109 -1.10 -18.31 -0.92
N SER A 110 -1.99 -18.28 0.06
CA SER A 110 -2.04 -17.24 1.08
C SER A 110 -2.22 -17.84 2.47
N LEU A 111 -1.19 -17.78 3.29
CA LEU A 111 -1.24 -18.15 4.70
C LEU A 111 -1.32 -16.90 5.58
N TRP A 112 -2.40 -16.81 6.36
CA TRP A 112 -2.49 -15.90 7.49
C TRP A 112 -2.57 -16.70 8.79
N PHE A 113 -1.43 -16.80 9.46
CA PHE A 113 -1.32 -17.54 10.70
C PHE A 113 -1.06 -16.56 11.85
N PRO A 114 -2.12 -16.12 12.56
CA PRO A 114 -1.97 -15.15 13.65
C PRO A 114 -1.15 -15.72 14.81
N TYR A 115 -0.96 -17.04 14.89
CA TYR A 115 -0.22 -17.67 15.99
C TYR A 115 1.24 -18.04 15.62
N LEU A 116 1.76 -17.60 14.46
CA LEU A 116 3.08 -18.04 14.00
C LEU A 116 4.23 -17.35 14.74
N THR A 117 5.08 -18.19 15.36
CA THR A 117 6.32 -17.82 16.06
C THR A 117 7.49 -18.66 15.53
N CYS A 118 8.72 -18.37 15.97
CA CYS A 118 9.87 -19.23 15.65
C CYS A 118 9.73 -20.67 16.20
N ALA A 119 8.91 -20.91 17.23
CA ALA A 119 8.69 -22.24 17.79
C ALA A 119 8.05 -23.23 16.79
N HIS A 120 7.29 -22.71 15.83
CA HIS A 120 6.58 -23.49 14.82
C HIS A 120 7.29 -23.50 13.46
N ALA A 121 8.58 -23.15 13.44
CA ALA A 121 9.30 -22.96 12.19
C ALA A 121 9.41 -24.26 11.39
N ASN A 122 9.63 -25.40 12.04
CA ASN A 122 9.83 -26.68 11.36
C ASN A 122 8.57 -27.14 10.61
N GLU A 123 7.41 -27.03 11.25
CA GLU A 123 6.12 -27.42 10.68
C GLU A 123 5.76 -26.51 9.50
N VAL A 124 5.96 -25.20 9.65
CA VAL A 124 5.66 -24.24 8.59
C VAL A 124 6.66 -24.30 7.44
N ASP A 125 7.94 -24.56 7.72
CA ASP A 125 8.96 -24.79 6.71
C ASP A 125 8.65 -26.04 5.87
N HIS A 126 8.14 -27.09 6.50
CA HIS A 126 7.67 -28.28 5.80
C HIS A 126 6.53 -27.99 4.81
N TRP A 127 5.63 -27.05 5.13
CA TRP A 127 4.60 -26.63 4.15
C TRP A 127 5.22 -26.00 2.90
N TRP A 128 6.32 -25.27 3.05
CA TRP A 128 7.03 -24.67 1.93
C TRP A 128 7.69 -25.72 1.06
N THR A 129 8.33 -26.72 1.67
CA THR A 129 8.94 -27.82 0.91
C THR A 129 7.89 -28.63 0.15
N VAL A 130 6.74 -28.94 0.78
CA VAL A 130 5.64 -29.65 0.11
C VAL A 130 5.09 -28.87 -1.09
N LEU A 131 4.90 -27.54 -0.96
CA LEU A 131 4.48 -26.69 -2.08
C LEU A 131 5.54 -26.61 -3.20
N ALA A 132 6.81 -26.66 -2.82
CA ALA A 132 7.96 -26.55 -3.70
C ALA A 132 8.23 -27.84 -4.50
N GLU A 133 7.93 -29.01 -3.95
CA GLU A 133 8.11 -30.32 -4.61
C GLU A 133 6.98 -30.65 -5.59
N SER A 134 5.79 -30.11 -5.37
CA SER A 134 4.56 -30.53 -6.06
C SER A 134 4.31 -29.88 -7.44
N THR A 135 5.35 -29.38 -8.11
CA THR A 135 5.27 -28.74 -9.45
C THR A 135 4.19 -27.65 -9.56
N THR A 136 3.99 -26.90 -8.48
CA THR A 136 2.87 -25.96 -8.35
C THR A 136 3.06 -24.70 -9.19
N ARG A 137 1.97 -24.16 -9.75
CA ARG A 137 1.97 -22.92 -10.55
C ARG A 137 1.72 -21.69 -9.69
N VAL A 138 2.36 -21.59 -8.53
CA VAL A 138 2.08 -20.50 -7.58
C VAL A 138 2.55 -19.17 -8.15
N SER A 139 1.61 -18.37 -8.65
CA SER A 139 1.86 -17.02 -9.16
C SER A 139 1.93 -15.97 -8.04
N LEU A 140 1.20 -16.19 -6.95
CA LEU A 140 1.11 -15.29 -5.81
C LEU A 140 1.31 -16.05 -4.50
N PHE A 141 2.33 -15.66 -3.75
CA PHE A 141 2.64 -16.15 -2.42
C PHE A 141 2.45 -15.04 -1.39
N VAL A 142 1.62 -15.28 -0.37
CA VAL A 142 1.37 -14.35 0.74
C VAL A 142 1.56 -15.06 2.07
N LEU A 143 2.48 -14.55 2.89
CA LEU A 143 2.65 -14.95 4.29
C LEU A 143 2.35 -13.75 5.18
N ARG A 144 1.41 -13.93 6.12
CA ARG A 144 1.09 -12.96 7.16
C ARG A 144 1.07 -13.62 8.53
N THR A 145 1.82 -13.05 9.47
CA THR A 145 1.84 -13.48 10.87
C THR A 145 1.27 -12.39 11.80
N ALA A 146 1.13 -12.65 13.11
CA ALA A 146 0.72 -11.63 14.07
C ALA A 146 1.77 -10.52 14.27
N ARG A 147 1.28 -9.33 14.66
CA ARG A 147 2.13 -8.18 14.97
C ARG A 147 2.84 -8.37 16.31
N LYS A 148 4.00 -7.74 16.43
CA LYS A 148 4.80 -7.70 17.68
C LYS A 148 4.00 -7.20 18.90
N SER A 149 3.16 -6.18 18.74
CA SER A 149 2.34 -5.65 19.85
C SER A 149 1.33 -6.66 20.40
N SER A 150 0.78 -7.53 19.54
CA SER A 150 -0.08 -8.64 19.96
C SER A 150 0.72 -9.73 20.67
N ARG A 151 2.01 -9.90 20.33
CA ARG A 151 2.91 -10.86 21.00
C ARG A 151 3.40 -10.37 22.36
N GLU A 152 3.70 -9.08 22.48
CA GLU A 152 4.14 -8.45 23.74
C GLU A 152 3.03 -8.42 24.80
N ALA A 153 1.76 -8.40 24.39
CA ALA A 153 0.62 -8.52 25.29
C ALA A 153 0.49 -9.92 25.93
N MET A 154 1.13 -10.97 25.38
CA MET A 154 1.00 -12.36 25.84
C MET A 154 1.90 -12.75 27.03
N GLY A 155 2.33 -11.77 27.84
CA GLY A 155 2.90 -12.03 29.16
C GLY A 155 4.08 -13.00 29.19
N GLY A 156 5.22 -12.63 28.59
CA GLY A 156 6.52 -13.26 28.89
C GLY A 156 7.40 -13.54 27.66
N SER A 157 8.64 -13.07 27.74
CA SER A 157 9.75 -13.29 26.78
C SER A 157 9.54 -12.73 25.35
N HIS A 158 10.63 -12.28 24.74
CA HIS A 158 10.66 -11.81 23.36
C HIS A 158 10.34 -12.97 22.40
N VAL A 159 9.06 -13.21 22.10
CA VAL A 159 8.68 -14.21 21.08
C VAL A 159 9.11 -13.69 19.71
N GLU A 160 10.20 -14.26 19.20
CA GLU A 160 10.78 -13.88 17.93
C GLU A 160 9.81 -14.21 16.77
N PRO A 161 9.74 -13.34 15.75
CA PRO A 161 9.02 -13.67 14.54
C PRO A 161 9.59 -14.92 13.89
N TYR A 162 8.71 -15.72 13.32
CA TYR A 162 9.10 -16.73 12.34
C TYR A 162 9.89 -16.08 11.20
N ASP A 163 11.01 -16.70 10.82
CA ASP A 163 11.86 -16.28 9.72
C ASP A 163 11.52 -17.09 8.47
N PHE A 164 11.01 -16.43 7.44
CA PHE A 164 10.67 -17.11 6.19
C PHE A 164 11.95 -17.48 5.41
N PRO A 165 12.21 -18.78 5.15
CA PRO A 165 13.35 -19.22 4.37
C PRO A 165 13.05 -19.10 2.87
N LEU A 166 13.57 -18.04 2.23
CA LEU A 166 13.30 -17.79 0.81
C LEU A 166 13.72 -18.97 -0.09
N GLN A 167 14.78 -19.68 0.30
CA GLN A 167 15.35 -20.81 -0.46
C GLN A 167 14.38 -21.99 -0.54
N SER A 168 13.50 -22.18 0.45
CA SER A 168 12.55 -23.30 0.47
C SER A 168 11.55 -23.26 -0.66
N ILE A 169 11.34 -22.09 -1.28
CA ILE A 169 10.46 -21.93 -2.45
C ILE A 169 11.25 -21.70 -3.76
N ALA A 170 12.57 -21.90 -3.76
CA ALA A 170 13.40 -21.63 -4.92
C ALA A 170 13.10 -22.58 -6.10
N SER A 171 12.74 -23.84 -5.86
CA SER A 171 12.43 -24.82 -6.92
C SER A 171 11.22 -24.41 -7.76
N VAL A 172 10.20 -23.81 -7.14
CA VAL A 172 9.02 -23.22 -7.79
C VAL A 172 9.21 -21.74 -8.12
N GLY A 173 10.40 -21.19 -7.86
CA GLY A 173 10.71 -19.77 -8.01
C GLY A 173 10.47 -19.24 -9.43
N SER A 174 10.63 -20.11 -10.43
CA SER A 174 10.34 -19.80 -11.83
C SER A 174 8.87 -19.49 -12.12
N GLN A 175 7.93 -19.88 -11.25
CA GLN A 175 6.49 -19.65 -11.42
C GLN A 175 5.97 -18.46 -10.60
N ILE A 176 6.72 -18.08 -9.55
CA ILE A 176 6.30 -17.04 -8.61
C ILE A 176 6.43 -15.66 -9.25
N ARG A 177 5.29 -14.97 -9.41
CA ARG A 177 5.23 -13.60 -9.93
C ARG A 177 5.20 -12.57 -8.84
N LYS A 178 4.65 -12.91 -7.67
CA LYS A 178 4.49 -11.97 -6.55
C LYS A 178 4.71 -12.64 -5.21
N LEU A 179 5.62 -12.05 -4.43
CA LEU A 179 5.91 -12.42 -3.05
C LEU A 179 5.44 -11.29 -2.12
N CYS A 180 4.61 -11.61 -1.12
CA CYS A 180 4.16 -10.68 -0.10
C CYS A 180 4.41 -11.26 1.29
N LEU A 181 5.35 -10.70 2.03
CA LEU A 181 5.69 -11.10 3.39
C LEU A 181 5.26 -10.03 4.38
N LYS A 182 4.63 -10.45 5.48
CA LYS A 182 4.13 -9.54 6.51
C LYS A 182 4.33 -10.07 7.92
N ASN A 183 4.91 -9.22 8.79
CA ASN A 183 5.18 -9.48 10.21
C ASN A 183 6.14 -10.67 10.52
N CYS A 184 6.94 -11.12 9.55
CA CYS A 184 7.92 -12.21 9.72
C CYS A 184 9.37 -11.69 9.62
N GLY A 185 10.37 -12.52 9.86
CA GLY A 185 11.72 -12.27 9.35
C GLY A 185 11.90 -12.87 7.96
N LEU A 186 13.06 -12.61 7.36
CA LEU A 186 13.44 -13.14 6.06
C LEU A 186 14.84 -13.75 6.17
N LYS A 187 14.93 -15.07 5.96
CA LYS A 187 16.19 -15.78 5.78
C LYS A 187 16.49 -15.90 4.31
N VAL A 188 17.65 -15.39 3.90
CA VAL A 188 18.19 -15.54 2.56
C VAL A 188 19.64 -16.01 2.60
N ALA A 189 19.94 -16.98 1.76
CA ALA A 189 21.27 -17.39 1.37
C ALA A 189 21.58 -16.87 -0.05
N PRO A 190 22.82 -16.42 -0.32
CA PRO A 190 23.26 -16.11 -1.68
C PRO A 190 23.17 -17.36 -2.58
N ALA A 191 22.88 -17.16 -3.87
CA ALA A 191 22.78 -18.26 -4.81
C ALA A 191 24.15 -18.95 -5.02
N MET A 192 24.17 -20.27 -4.89
CA MET A 192 25.29 -21.14 -5.28
C MET A 192 25.13 -21.57 -6.75
N GLY A 193 25.04 -20.60 -7.67
CA GLY A 193 24.88 -20.86 -9.10
C GLY A 193 24.62 -19.59 -9.93
N PRO A 194 24.82 -19.64 -11.26
CA PRO A 194 24.76 -18.46 -12.12
C PRO A 194 23.34 -17.98 -12.45
N ALA A 195 22.31 -18.78 -12.19
CA ALA A 195 20.93 -18.46 -12.58
C ALA A 195 20.07 -18.03 -11.37
N SER A 196 19.37 -16.89 -11.54
CA SER A 196 18.39 -16.39 -10.58
C SER A 196 17.22 -17.38 -10.43
N PRO A 197 16.93 -17.94 -9.24
CA PRO A 197 15.85 -18.92 -9.06
C PRO A 197 14.46 -18.31 -9.31
N PHE A 198 14.33 -16.98 -9.16
CA PHE A 198 13.07 -16.27 -9.31
C PHE A 198 13.01 -15.48 -10.63
N THR A 199 13.05 -16.19 -11.76
CA THR A 199 13.11 -15.59 -13.10
C THR A 199 11.86 -14.78 -13.49
N LEU A 200 10.68 -15.16 -12.99
CA LEU A 200 9.39 -14.49 -13.29
C LEU A 200 8.91 -13.56 -12.17
N MET A 201 9.65 -13.41 -11.07
CA MET A 201 9.21 -12.62 -9.92
C MET A 201 9.18 -11.13 -10.26
N ALA A 202 7.97 -10.62 -10.46
CA ALA A 202 7.71 -9.26 -10.88
C ALA A 202 7.48 -8.30 -9.70
N CYS A 203 7.01 -8.80 -8.55
CA CYS A 203 6.65 -7.95 -7.42
C CYS A 203 7.07 -8.56 -6.08
N VAL A 204 7.88 -7.82 -5.31
CA VAL A 204 8.21 -8.12 -3.92
C VAL A 204 7.58 -7.06 -3.02
N LYS A 205 6.80 -7.51 -2.03
CA LYS A 205 6.24 -6.65 -0.99
C LYS A 205 6.64 -7.17 0.40
N LEU A 206 7.34 -6.35 1.16
CA LEU A 206 7.75 -6.61 2.54
C LEU A 206 7.05 -5.60 3.47
N GLU A 207 6.28 -6.06 4.43
CA GLU A 207 5.53 -5.21 5.37
C GLU A 207 5.77 -5.63 6.82
N PHE A 208 6.43 -4.78 7.63
CA PHE A 208 6.88 -5.16 8.99
C PHE A 208 7.78 -6.41 9.00
N VAL A 209 8.63 -6.56 7.98
CA VAL A 209 9.56 -7.69 7.90
C VAL A 209 10.86 -7.33 8.61
N SER A 210 11.38 -8.24 9.44
CA SER A 210 12.72 -8.14 10.04
C SER A 210 13.75 -8.51 8.97
N VAL A 211 14.28 -7.50 8.26
CA VAL A 211 15.22 -7.67 7.15
C VAL A 211 16.26 -6.55 7.15
N THR A 212 17.52 -6.91 6.90
CA THR A 212 18.70 -6.06 6.83
C THR A 212 18.99 -5.59 5.39
N ASP A 213 19.92 -4.64 5.25
CA ASP A 213 20.35 -4.10 3.96
C ASP A 213 20.86 -5.19 3.01
N MET A 214 21.67 -6.12 3.54
CA MET A 214 22.25 -7.23 2.77
C MET A 214 21.20 -8.23 2.29
N GLU A 215 20.24 -8.57 3.14
CA GLU A 215 19.19 -9.53 2.80
C GLU A 215 18.25 -8.99 1.70
N VAL A 216 17.93 -7.69 1.74
CA VAL A 216 17.16 -7.04 0.65
C VAL A 216 17.96 -7.05 -0.65
N ARG A 217 19.28 -6.80 -0.60
CA ARG A 217 20.13 -6.85 -1.79
C ARG A 217 20.14 -8.25 -2.41
N ILE A 218 20.40 -9.28 -1.59
CA ILE A 218 20.38 -10.67 -2.04
C ILE A 218 19.02 -11.01 -2.65
N LEU A 219 17.91 -10.63 -2.00
CA LEU A 219 16.57 -10.87 -2.53
C LEU A 219 16.36 -10.24 -3.92
N ILE A 220 16.81 -8.99 -4.13
CA ILE A 220 16.70 -8.32 -5.42
C ILE A 220 17.57 -9.01 -6.47
N ASP A 221 18.81 -9.38 -6.12
CA ASP A 221 19.76 -10.07 -7.01
C ASP A 221 19.25 -11.46 -7.44
N LEU A 222 18.45 -12.13 -6.59
CA LEU A 222 17.82 -13.42 -6.90
C LEU A 222 16.62 -13.32 -7.85
N CYS A 223 16.15 -12.12 -8.21
CA CYS A 223 14.99 -11.90 -9.07
C CYS A 223 15.42 -11.47 -10.49
N GLY A 224 14.95 -12.19 -11.52
CA GLY A 224 15.33 -11.89 -12.92
C GLY A 224 14.42 -10.88 -13.65
N ALA A 225 13.21 -10.64 -13.14
CA ALA A 225 12.18 -9.83 -13.82
C ALA A 225 11.47 -8.85 -12.88
N LEU A 226 12.15 -8.39 -11.82
CA LEU A 226 11.53 -7.55 -10.79
C LEU A 226 11.13 -6.17 -11.34
N THR A 227 9.83 -5.91 -11.39
CA THR A 227 9.25 -4.63 -11.84
C THR A 227 8.82 -3.74 -10.68
N LYS A 228 8.57 -4.34 -9.50
CA LYS A 228 8.03 -3.62 -8.35
C LYS A 228 8.59 -4.12 -7.02
N VAL A 229 9.10 -3.17 -6.23
CA VAL A 229 9.54 -3.40 -4.85
C VAL A 229 8.78 -2.47 -3.92
N VAL A 230 8.19 -3.04 -2.87
CA VAL A 230 7.45 -2.31 -1.84
C VAL A 230 7.96 -2.73 -0.47
N ILE A 231 8.60 -1.82 0.25
CA ILE A 231 9.15 -2.03 1.59
C ILE A 231 8.42 -1.10 2.54
N ILE A 232 7.75 -1.66 3.56
CA ILE A 232 6.93 -0.91 4.50
C ILE A 232 7.30 -1.31 5.92
N CYS A 233 7.59 -0.34 6.78
CA CYS A 233 7.89 -0.57 8.20
C CYS A 233 9.00 -1.61 8.47
N CYS A 234 9.97 -1.77 7.56
CA CYS A 234 11.12 -2.65 7.76
C CYS A 234 12.22 -1.86 8.47
N HIS A 235 12.33 -2.03 9.79
CA HIS A 235 13.11 -1.13 10.65
C HIS A 235 14.58 -1.49 10.80
N ARG A 236 15.03 -2.67 10.34
CA ARG A 236 16.45 -3.07 10.37
C ARG A 236 17.25 -2.56 9.17
N ILE A 237 16.58 -1.98 8.17
CA ILE A 237 17.22 -1.38 6.99
C ILE A 237 17.76 0.01 7.38
N VAL A 238 19.05 0.24 7.12
CA VAL A 238 19.78 1.49 7.40
C VAL A 238 20.24 2.14 6.10
N GLN A 239 20.82 1.37 5.19
CA GLN A 239 21.30 1.83 3.88
C GLN A 239 20.73 0.95 2.76
N LEU A 240 19.72 1.45 2.06
CA LEU A 240 19.08 0.66 1.01
C LEU A 240 19.78 0.86 -0.34
N HIS A 241 20.41 -0.18 -0.86
CA HIS A 241 20.98 -0.20 -2.19
C HIS A 241 20.07 -0.99 -3.15
N VAL A 242 19.55 -0.32 -4.18
CA VAL A 242 18.68 -0.92 -5.19
C VAL A 242 19.35 -0.84 -6.55
N VAL A 243 19.74 -2.00 -7.07
CA VAL A 243 20.31 -2.16 -8.41
C VAL A 243 19.48 -3.19 -9.15
N HIS A 244 18.69 -2.77 -10.15
CA HIS A 244 17.90 -3.69 -10.95
C HIS A 244 17.45 -3.06 -12.27
N ALA A 245 17.75 -3.73 -13.39
CA ALA A 245 17.55 -3.18 -14.74
C ALA A 245 16.07 -2.88 -15.08
N ARG A 246 15.16 -3.79 -14.72
CA ARG A 246 13.73 -3.75 -15.10
C ARG A 246 12.81 -3.15 -14.02
N LEU A 247 13.38 -2.58 -12.96
CA LEU A 247 12.58 -2.09 -11.83
C LEU A 247 11.85 -0.81 -12.23
N GLN A 248 10.52 -0.85 -12.27
CA GLN A 248 9.66 0.28 -12.68
C GLN A 248 9.07 1.03 -11.48
N HIS A 249 8.85 0.33 -10.36
CA HIS A 249 8.18 0.90 -9.19
C HIS A 249 8.92 0.57 -7.89
N LEU A 250 9.40 1.61 -7.20
CA LEU A 250 9.98 1.48 -5.87
C LEU A 250 9.13 2.25 -4.85
N ALA A 251 8.73 1.58 -3.77
CA ALA A 251 8.07 2.22 -2.64
C ALA A 251 8.75 1.83 -1.33
N VAL A 252 9.20 2.83 -0.56
CA VAL A 252 9.82 2.65 0.76
C VAL A 252 9.08 3.52 1.76
N GLU A 253 8.35 2.92 2.69
CA GLU A 253 7.42 3.61 3.56
C GLU A 253 7.67 3.28 5.04
N ARG A 254 7.80 4.32 5.87
CA ARG A 254 7.85 4.24 7.34
C ARG A 254 8.99 3.36 7.89
N CYS A 255 10.11 3.24 7.18
CA CYS A 255 11.33 2.60 7.69
C CYS A 255 12.07 3.57 8.64
N LYS A 256 11.92 3.39 9.96
CA LYS A 256 12.35 4.35 10.99
C LYS A 256 13.87 4.60 11.06
N ASN A 257 14.67 3.60 10.75
CA ASN A 257 16.13 3.62 10.89
C ASN A 257 16.87 3.83 9.56
N LEU A 258 16.15 3.94 8.45
CA LEU A 258 16.73 4.21 7.14
C LEU A 258 17.38 5.60 7.14
N GLN A 259 18.65 5.66 6.73
CA GLN A 259 19.45 6.88 6.68
C GLN A 259 19.80 7.29 5.25
N SER A 260 20.00 6.31 4.36
CA SER A 260 20.33 6.57 2.95
C SER A 260 19.70 5.56 1.98
N MET A 261 19.52 6.00 0.74
CA MET A 261 19.14 5.16 -0.39
C MET A 261 20.06 5.43 -1.58
N ARG A 262 20.54 4.38 -2.23
CA ARG A 262 21.26 4.46 -3.51
C ARG A 262 20.49 3.67 -4.56
N ILE A 263 20.17 4.30 -5.70
CA ILE A 263 19.26 3.73 -6.70
C ILE A 263 19.91 3.75 -8.09
N HIS A 264 20.18 2.57 -8.63
CA HIS A 264 20.55 2.35 -10.03
C HIS A 264 19.48 1.47 -10.69
N ALA A 265 18.51 2.12 -11.34
CA ALA A 265 17.36 1.46 -11.94
C ALA A 265 16.94 2.23 -13.21
N PRO A 266 17.48 1.87 -14.39
CA PRO A 266 17.28 2.64 -15.62
C PRO A 266 15.81 2.76 -16.02
N GLU A 267 15.02 1.70 -15.80
CA GLU A 267 13.59 1.67 -16.12
C GLU A 267 12.67 2.21 -15.00
N LEU A 268 13.23 2.83 -13.95
CA LEU A 268 12.42 3.29 -12.83
C LEU A 268 11.48 4.42 -13.24
N LEU A 269 10.18 4.13 -13.19
CA LEU A 269 9.12 5.05 -13.56
C LEU A 269 8.59 5.84 -12.37
N GLN A 270 8.47 5.19 -11.20
CA GLN A 270 7.86 5.78 -10.01
C GLN A 270 8.63 5.44 -8.74
N LEU A 271 8.95 6.48 -7.96
CA LEU A 271 9.51 6.37 -6.62
C LEU A 271 8.55 6.96 -5.59
N ARG A 272 8.22 6.16 -4.57
CA ARG A 272 7.45 6.61 -3.41
C ARG A 272 8.28 6.42 -2.15
N TYR A 273 8.50 7.51 -1.44
CA TYR A 273 9.17 7.50 -0.16
C TYR A 273 8.25 8.09 0.91
N SER A 274 8.16 7.44 2.07
CA SER A 274 7.55 8.02 3.26
C SER A 274 8.44 7.76 4.47
N GLY A 275 8.80 8.79 5.23
CA GLY A 275 9.71 8.62 6.34
C GLY A 275 10.32 9.93 6.85
N ARG A 276 11.56 9.83 7.33
CA ARG A 276 12.35 10.96 7.82
C ARG A 276 13.24 11.48 6.67
N ARG A 277 13.89 12.63 6.83
CA ARG A 277 14.93 13.09 5.92
C ARG A 277 16.03 12.02 5.80
N ILE A 278 16.38 11.65 4.57
CA ILE A 278 17.45 10.69 4.23
C ILE A 278 18.29 11.23 3.08
N ALA A 279 19.52 10.74 2.95
CA ALA A 279 20.32 10.98 1.74
C ALA A 279 19.85 10.06 0.61
N VAL A 280 19.56 10.60 -0.57
CA VAL A 280 19.15 9.79 -1.73
C VAL A 280 20.09 10.04 -2.89
N ASP A 281 20.79 9.00 -3.30
CA ASP A 281 21.70 8.96 -4.43
C ASP A 281 21.01 8.33 -5.64
N TYR A 282 20.64 9.17 -6.61
CA TYR A 282 19.95 8.80 -7.84
C TYR A 282 20.96 8.46 -8.95
N VAL A 283 21.73 7.40 -8.74
CA VAL A 283 22.87 7.00 -9.60
C VAL A 283 22.49 6.93 -11.08
N HIS A 284 21.41 6.22 -11.40
CA HIS A 284 20.93 6.13 -12.78
C HIS A 284 19.42 5.83 -12.84
N VAL A 285 18.62 6.87 -13.06
CA VAL A 285 17.14 6.82 -13.09
C VAL A 285 16.53 7.74 -14.17
N PRO A 286 16.93 7.62 -15.44
CA PRO A 286 16.56 8.57 -16.49
C PRO A 286 15.04 8.63 -16.78
N LEU A 287 14.31 7.53 -16.55
CA LEU A 287 12.87 7.44 -16.85
C LEU A 287 11.95 7.82 -15.68
N LEU A 288 12.50 8.31 -14.56
CA LEU A 288 11.72 8.63 -13.36
C LEU A 288 10.76 9.79 -13.62
N HIS A 289 9.48 9.47 -13.82
CA HIS A 289 8.46 10.45 -14.19
C HIS A 289 7.59 10.89 -13.00
N MET A 290 7.50 10.08 -11.94
CA MET A 290 6.73 10.38 -10.73
C MET A 290 7.56 10.17 -9.47
N LEU A 291 7.64 11.22 -8.65
CA LEU A 291 8.25 11.15 -7.33
C LEU A 291 7.24 11.57 -6.26
N LYS A 292 7.11 10.77 -5.21
CA LYS A 292 6.24 11.07 -4.07
C LYS A 292 7.03 10.97 -2.77
N LEU A 293 7.15 12.09 -2.06
CA LEU A 293 7.87 12.22 -0.80
C LEU A 293 6.90 12.59 0.32
N LEU A 294 6.77 11.71 1.32
CA LEU A 294 5.86 11.86 2.45
C LEU A 294 6.58 11.91 3.79
N PHE A 295 6.89 13.11 4.29
CA PHE A 295 7.66 13.25 5.52
C PHE A 295 6.79 13.19 6.77
N VAL A 296 7.28 12.51 7.81
CA VAL A 296 6.54 12.28 9.07
C VAL A 296 7.06 13.11 10.26
N ARG A 297 8.25 13.69 10.18
CA ARG A 297 8.85 14.50 11.26
C ARG A 297 8.74 15.99 10.96
N LYS A 298 8.34 16.77 11.97
CA LYS A 298 8.30 18.24 11.92
C LYS A 298 9.69 18.80 11.55
N ASN A 299 9.71 19.97 10.92
CA ASN A 299 10.90 20.75 10.55
C ASN A 299 11.85 20.10 9.52
N GLN A 300 11.39 19.09 8.77
CA GLN A 300 12.17 18.50 7.68
C GLN A 300 11.59 18.92 6.33
N CYS A 301 12.45 19.40 5.43
CA CYS A 301 12.04 19.80 4.10
C CYS A 301 12.12 18.60 3.15
N PRO A 302 11.01 18.18 2.51
CA PRO A 302 11.04 17.09 1.54
C PRO A 302 11.84 17.43 0.27
N LEU A 303 12.17 18.70 0.04
CA LEU A 303 13.03 19.12 -1.08
C LEU A 303 14.49 18.65 -0.90
N ASP A 304 14.92 18.35 0.32
CA ASP A 304 16.28 17.90 0.63
C ASP A 304 16.60 16.52 0.01
N CYS A 305 15.57 15.73 -0.31
CA CYS A 305 15.73 14.41 -0.96
C CYS A 305 15.64 14.48 -2.49
N LEU A 306 15.59 15.68 -3.08
CA LEU A 306 15.50 15.85 -4.54
C LEU A 306 16.89 15.92 -5.18
N GLY A 307 17.16 15.01 -6.11
CA GLY A 307 18.31 15.07 -7.01
C GLY A 307 17.99 15.81 -8.32
N ALA A 308 18.98 15.89 -9.22
CA ALA A 308 18.78 16.31 -10.60
C ALA A 308 18.00 15.25 -11.38
N LEU A 309 16.69 15.48 -11.55
CA LEU A 309 15.76 14.53 -12.18
C LEU A 309 15.10 15.15 -13.42
N PRO A 310 15.80 15.21 -14.57
CA PRO A 310 15.30 15.91 -15.76
C PRO A 310 14.00 15.32 -16.33
N GLY A 311 13.79 14.01 -16.17
CA GLY A 311 12.59 13.30 -16.63
C GLY A 311 11.35 13.48 -15.74
N LEU A 312 11.46 14.18 -14.60
CA LEU A 312 10.40 14.25 -13.60
C LEU A 312 9.23 15.13 -14.06
N LYS A 313 8.06 14.51 -14.27
CA LYS A 313 6.84 15.21 -14.71
C LYS A 313 5.84 15.45 -13.58
N THR A 314 5.82 14.57 -12.57
CA THR A 314 4.89 14.62 -11.44
C THR A 314 5.62 14.55 -10.12
N LEU A 315 5.42 15.57 -9.27
CA LEU A 315 6.00 15.63 -7.93
C LEU A 315 4.88 15.73 -6.89
N PHE A 316 4.92 14.85 -5.90
CA PHE A 316 4.07 14.90 -4.73
C PHE A 316 4.94 15.13 -3.49
N LEU A 317 4.66 16.19 -2.75
CA LEU A 317 5.33 16.51 -1.49
C LEU A 317 4.31 16.58 -0.36
N GLN A 318 4.58 15.93 0.76
CA GLN A 318 3.88 16.18 2.02
C GLN A 318 4.79 16.92 2.97
N PHE A 319 4.26 18.01 3.53
CA PHE A 319 4.94 18.80 4.53
C PHE A 319 4.28 18.60 5.89
N PRO A 320 5.02 18.05 6.88
CA PRO A 320 4.50 17.82 8.23
C PRO A 320 4.40 19.09 9.08
N SER A 321 5.08 20.16 8.69
CA SER A 321 4.99 21.49 9.27
C SER A 321 5.21 22.53 8.16
N PRO A 322 4.82 23.79 8.37
CA PRO A 322 5.26 24.90 7.50
C PRO A 322 6.78 24.91 7.38
N VAL A 323 7.27 25.09 6.16
CA VAL A 323 8.70 25.24 5.88
C VAL A 323 8.85 26.46 4.98
N ALA A 324 9.65 27.42 5.43
CA ALA A 324 10.04 28.56 4.61
C ALA A 324 10.97 28.06 3.50
N VAL A 325 10.52 28.19 2.26
CA VAL A 325 11.34 27.94 1.07
C VAL A 325 11.77 29.29 0.54
N SER A 326 13.07 29.54 0.43
CA SER A 326 13.58 30.83 -0.04
C SER A 326 13.83 30.83 -1.55
N PRO A 327 13.76 32.00 -2.23
CA PRO A 327 14.14 32.11 -3.64
C PRO A 327 15.56 31.63 -3.92
N GLU A 328 16.51 31.91 -3.02
CA GLU A 328 17.93 31.59 -3.18
C GLU A 328 18.16 30.08 -3.26
N GLN A 329 17.40 29.30 -2.48
CA GLN A 329 17.43 27.84 -2.52
C GLN A 329 16.99 27.27 -3.89
N LEU A 330 16.21 28.03 -4.65
CA LEU A 330 15.62 27.63 -5.92
C LEU A 330 16.18 28.37 -7.14
N ARG A 331 17.03 29.39 -6.94
CA ARG A 331 17.38 30.42 -7.95
C ARG A 331 18.08 29.88 -9.20
N HIS A 332 18.65 28.69 -9.12
CA HIS A 332 19.33 28.00 -10.24
C HIS A 332 18.87 26.55 -10.39
N ASP A 333 17.72 26.24 -9.83
CA ASP A 333 17.29 24.87 -9.66
C ASP A 333 16.64 24.30 -10.91
N ARG A 334 17.46 23.73 -11.79
CA ARG A 334 16.99 23.01 -12.99
C ARG A 334 16.28 21.70 -12.66
N ARG A 335 16.21 21.26 -11.38
CA ARG A 335 15.54 20.01 -10.97
C ARG A 335 14.04 20.00 -11.31
N PHE A 336 13.44 21.18 -11.50
CA PHE A 336 12.00 21.33 -11.73
C PHE A 336 11.62 21.73 -13.16
N ALA A 337 12.59 21.86 -14.07
CA ALA A 337 12.36 22.41 -15.42
C ALA A 337 11.32 21.60 -16.22
N GLY A 338 11.31 20.28 -16.08
CA GLY A 338 10.39 19.37 -16.77
C GLY A 338 9.03 19.16 -16.07
N LEU A 339 8.81 19.77 -14.90
CA LEU A 339 7.68 19.42 -14.04
C LEU A 339 6.35 19.95 -14.60
N GLN A 340 5.36 19.07 -14.74
CA GLN A 340 4.03 19.39 -15.28
C GLN A 340 2.94 19.38 -14.21
N THR A 341 3.11 18.59 -13.16
CA THR A 341 2.16 18.48 -12.06
C THR A 341 2.87 18.49 -10.72
N ILE A 342 2.44 19.39 -9.84
CA ILE A 342 2.86 19.41 -8.44
C ILE A 342 1.65 19.20 -7.53
N LYS A 343 1.78 18.27 -6.58
CA LYS A 343 0.81 18.06 -5.51
C LYS A 343 1.47 18.30 -4.16
N LEU A 344 0.96 19.27 -3.41
CA LEU A 344 1.40 19.59 -2.07
C LEU A 344 0.33 19.13 -1.07
N LEU A 345 0.73 18.32 -0.10
CA LEU A 345 -0.09 17.91 1.03
C LEU A 345 0.44 18.59 2.30
N LEU A 346 -0.31 19.56 2.81
CA LEU A 346 0.06 20.38 3.95
C LEU A 346 -0.67 19.80 5.18
N LEU A 347 0.05 19.23 6.14
CA LEU A 347 -0.58 18.56 7.29
C LEU A 347 -1.13 19.53 8.34
N ASN A 348 -0.66 20.78 8.34
CA ASN A 348 -1.06 21.87 9.24
C ASN A 348 -1.30 23.15 8.43
N SER A 349 -1.81 24.20 9.09
CA SER A 349 -1.91 25.53 8.50
C SER A 349 -0.53 26.03 8.06
N TRP A 350 -0.45 26.55 6.84
CA TRP A 350 0.76 27.19 6.28
C TRP A 350 0.69 28.73 6.36
N SER A 351 -0.11 29.27 7.29
CA SER A 351 -0.10 30.70 7.63
C SER A 351 1.34 31.19 7.88
N GLY A 352 1.65 32.37 7.35
CA GLY A 352 3.00 32.96 7.34
C GLY A 352 4.01 32.32 6.38
N ASN A 353 3.76 31.11 5.85
CA ASN A 353 4.70 30.39 4.98
C ASN A 353 4.12 30.02 3.61
N ILE A 354 2.85 30.39 3.33
CA ILE A 354 2.16 30.01 2.09
C ILE A 354 2.89 30.54 0.84
N VAL A 355 3.64 31.65 0.99
CA VAL A 355 4.44 32.25 -0.08
C VAL A 355 5.46 31.26 -0.65
N SER A 356 5.90 30.27 0.13
CA SER A 356 6.76 29.16 -0.29
C SER A 356 6.20 28.38 -1.48
N VAL A 357 4.87 28.29 -1.62
CA VAL A 357 4.22 27.67 -2.78
C VAL A 357 4.51 28.47 -4.05
N SER A 358 4.55 29.80 -3.98
CA SER A 358 4.83 30.67 -5.12
C SER A 358 6.29 30.55 -5.58
N TYR A 359 7.24 30.45 -4.66
CA TYR A 359 8.65 30.23 -4.98
C TYR A 359 8.86 28.88 -5.68
N LEU A 360 8.19 27.82 -5.21
CA LEU A 360 8.20 26.52 -5.87
C LEU A 360 7.63 26.58 -7.30
N LEU A 361 6.52 27.28 -7.49
CA LEU A 361 5.91 27.43 -8.82
C LEU A 361 6.79 28.22 -9.78
N LYS A 362 7.46 29.27 -9.29
CA LYS A 362 8.41 30.07 -10.08
C LYS A 362 9.59 29.22 -10.58
N ALA A 363 9.99 28.20 -9.84
CA ALA A 363 11.01 27.23 -10.27
C ALA A 363 10.50 26.21 -11.33
N CYS A 364 9.18 26.15 -11.60
CA CYS A 364 8.56 25.15 -12.47
C CYS A 364 7.97 25.80 -13.76
N PRO A 365 8.78 26.14 -14.78
CA PRO A 365 8.31 26.90 -15.95
C PRO A 365 7.23 26.19 -16.78
N LEU A 366 7.22 24.85 -16.80
CA LEU A 366 6.29 24.03 -17.57
C LEU A 366 5.08 23.54 -16.75
N ILE A 367 4.86 24.07 -15.54
CA ILE A 367 3.81 23.60 -14.64
C ILE A 367 2.42 23.80 -15.27
N LYS A 368 1.64 22.72 -15.35
CA LYS A 368 0.26 22.73 -15.88
C LYS A 368 -0.78 22.56 -14.79
N THR A 369 -0.44 21.84 -13.72
CA THR A 369 -1.40 21.45 -12.68
C THR A 369 -0.82 21.62 -11.28
N LEU A 370 -1.50 22.43 -10.46
CA LEU A 370 -1.25 22.56 -9.02
C LEU A 370 -2.37 21.87 -8.24
N LYS A 371 -2.02 20.96 -7.34
CA LYS A 371 -2.95 20.35 -6.38
C LYS A 371 -2.49 20.68 -4.97
N LEU A 372 -3.28 21.44 -4.22
CA LEU A 372 -3.07 21.73 -2.81
C LEU A 372 -4.06 20.89 -2.01
N GLU A 373 -3.58 20.18 -1.01
CA GLU A 373 -4.40 19.45 -0.04
C GLU A 373 -3.99 19.90 1.35
N VAL A 374 -4.85 20.68 2.00
CA VAL A 374 -4.63 21.22 3.34
C VAL A 374 -5.42 20.36 4.31
N LEU A 375 -4.74 19.79 5.29
CA LEU A 375 -5.39 19.18 6.45
C LEU A 375 -5.44 20.28 7.51
N GLY A 376 -6.63 20.81 7.73
CA GLY A 376 -6.87 21.86 8.71
C GLY A 376 -6.50 21.41 10.11
N GLU A 377 -5.85 22.29 10.86
CA GLU A 377 -5.79 22.17 12.32
C GLU A 377 -7.20 22.31 12.89
N LYS A 378 -7.44 21.72 14.07
CA LYS A 378 -8.64 22.03 14.86
C LYS A 378 -8.62 23.53 15.15
N GLN A 379 -9.21 24.34 14.28
CA GLN A 379 -9.55 25.71 14.66
C GLN A 379 -10.52 25.57 15.83
N SER A 380 -10.13 26.13 16.98
CA SER A 380 -11.06 26.38 18.08
C SER A 380 -12.26 27.13 17.50
N ALA A 381 -13.45 26.87 18.02
CA ALA A 381 -14.69 27.46 17.52
C ALA A 381 -14.72 29.01 17.64
N ASP A 382 -13.71 29.61 18.29
CA ASP A 382 -13.73 30.98 18.78
C ASP A 382 -12.74 31.92 18.10
N LEU A 383 -12.00 31.47 17.07
CA LEU A 383 -11.11 32.37 16.32
C LEU A 383 -11.93 33.18 15.31
N PRO A 384 -11.94 34.52 15.40
CA PRO A 384 -12.57 35.35 14.39
C PRO A 384 -11.95 35.00 13.04
N LEU A 385 -12.79 34.83 12.01
CA LEU A 385 -12.35 34.85 10.61
C LEU A 385 -11.57 36.15 10.44
N ALA A 386 -10.24 36.10 10.52
CA ALA A 386 -9.41 37.29 10.43
C ALA A 386 -9.79 38.03 9.15
N THR A 387 -10.38 39.21 9.32
CA THR A 387 -10.86 40.10 8.26
C THR A 387 -9.74 40.93 7.67
N MET A 388 -8.55 40.91 8.27
CA MET A 388 -7.37 41.58 7.71
C MET A 388 -6.83 40.78 6.53
N GLU A 389 -6.75 41.44 5.37
CA GLU A 389 -6.01 40.92 4.24
C GLU A 389 -4.54 40.78 4.66
N PRO A 390 -3.92 39.60 4.47
CA PRO A 390 -2.57 39.38 4.93
C PRO A 390 -1.61 40.18 4.05
N ASP A 391 -0.76 41.00 4.66
CA ASP A 391 0.30 41.75 3.98
C ASP A 391 1.42 40.78 3.56
N ILE A 392 1.23 40.13 2.41
CA ILE A 392 2.16 39.14 1.85
C ILE A 392 2.83 39.75 0.64
N MET A 393 4.14 39.92 0.72
CA MET A 393 4.97 40.27 -0.42
C MET A 393 5.19 39.05 -1.32
N TRP A 394 4.44 38.99 -2.41
CA TRP A 394 4.56 37.94 -3.41
C TRP A 394 5.74 38.19 -4.35
N PRO A 395 6.45 37.13 -4.80
CA PRO A 395 7.55 37.29 -5.73
C PRO A 395 7.11 37.97 -7.03
N GLU A 396 7.88 38.97 -7.47
CA GLU A 396 7.62 39.69 -8.70
C GLU A 396 7.67 38.78 -9.95
N GLY A 397 6.79 39.03 -10.92
CA GLY A 397 6.68 38.30 -12.18
C GLY A 397 5.57 37.25 -12.26
N CYS A 398 5.37 36.66 -13.44
CA CYS A 398 4.33 35.65 -13.64
C CYS A 398 4.71 34.32 -12.97
N LEU A 399 4.08 34.00 -11.84
CA LEU A 399 4.37 32.81 -11.04
C LEU A 399 4.18 31.48 -11.80
N ALA A 400 3.26 31.41 -12.76
CA ALA A 400 3.00 30.19 -13.53
C ALA A 400 2.20 30.42 -14.84
N ARG A 401 2.80 31.03 -15.87
CA ARG A 401 2.12 31.28 -17.18
C ARG A 401 1.52 30.01 -17.83
N SER A 402 2.17 28.87 -17.59
CA SER A 402 1.79 27.55 -18.13
C SER A 402 0.63 26.89 -17.35
N LEU A 403 0.25 27.42 -16.19
CA LEU A 403 -0.72 26.79 -15.30
C LEU A 403 -2.10 26.75 -15.95
N ARG A 404 -2.70 25.56 -15.98
CA ARG A 404 -4.02 25.31 -16.57
C ARG A 404 -5.06 24.92 -15.53
N ARG A 405 -4.63 24.26 -14.45
CA ARG A 405 -5.54 23.65 -13.46
C ARG A 405 -5.04 23.85 -12.04
N ILE A 406 -5.91 24.39 -11.19
CA ILE A 406 -5.71 24.47 -9.74
C ILE A 406 -6.78 23.64 -9.06
N SER A 407 -6.37 22.82 -8.09
CA SER A 407 -7.27 22.09 -7.21
C SER A 407 -6.85 22.30 -5.77
N ILE A 408 -7.67 22.97 -4.99
CA ILE A 408 -7.49 23.17 -3.54
C ILE A 408 -8.46 22.23 -2.83
N ARG A 409 -7.95 21.33 -2.01
CA ARG A 409 -8.72 20.45 -1.12
C ARG A 409 -8.46 20.83 0.32
N GLY A 410 -9.52 20.78 1.13
CA GLY A 410 -9.47 21.16 2.52
C GLY A 410 -9.41 22.67 2.75
N PHE A 411 -10.05 23.45 1.87
CA PHE A 411 -10.17 24.89 2.04
C PHE A 411 -11.01 25.22 3.27
N GLY A 412 -10.46 26.01 4.20
CA GLY A 412 -11.14 26.48 5.41
C GLY A 412 -11.55 27.95 5.36
N GLY A 413 -11.10 28.71 4.35
CA GLY A 413 -11.33 30.15 4.25
C GLY A 413 -10.19 31.01 4.79
N GLU A 414 -9.02 30.40 5.02
CA GLU A 414 -7.82 31.04 5.51
C GLU A 414 -7.41 32.22 4.59
N PRO A 415 -7.12 33.42 5.14
CA PRO A 415 -6.81 34.60 4.34
C PRO A 415 -5.63 34.38 3.38
N GLU A 416 -4.58 33.70 3.81
CA GLU A 416 -3.35 33.48 3.03
C GLU A 416 -3.57 32.48 1.90
N LEU A 417 -4.38 31.44 2.12
CA LEU A 417 -4.74 30.46 1.09
C LEU A 417 -5.67 31.08 0.05
N THR A 418 -6.58 31.96 0.51
CA THR A 418 -7.44 32.77 -0.36
C THR A 418 -6.57 33.69 -1.22
N GLU A 419 -5.63 34.40 -0.62
CA GLU A 419 -4.76 35.33 -1.34
C GLU A 419 -3.82 34.60 -2.32
N LEU A 420 -3.29 33.42 -1.96
CA LEU A 420 -2.57 32.57 -2.90
C LEU A 420 -3.42 32.24 -4.13
N ALA A 421 -4.67 31.80 -3.94
CA ALA A 421 -5.57 31.49 -5.04
C ALA A 421 -5.83 32.71 -5.91
N MET A 422 -5.98 33.88 -5.29
CA MET A 422 -6.18 35.17 -5.95
C MET A 422 -4.99 35.61 -6.79
N VAL A 423 -3.77 35.50 -6.26
CA VAL A 423 -2.55 35.82 -7.00
C VAL A 423 -2.35 34.83 -8.15
N LEU A 424 -2.64 33.55 -7.96
CA LEU A 424 -2.55 32.56 -9.05
C LEU A 424 -3.57 32.81 -10.17
N LEU A 425 -4.78 33.27 -9.84
CA LEU A 425 -5.78 33.69 -10.84
C LEU A 425 -5.28 34.88 -11.67
N ARG A 426 -4.67 35.88 -11.02
CA ARG A 426 -4.10 37.07 -11.68
C ARG A 426 -2.87 36.74 -12.54
N THR A 427 -2.00 35.87 -12.07
CA THR A 427 -0.68 35.58 -12.69
C THR A 427 -0.70 34.42 -13.70
N SER A 428 -1.83 33.73 -13.86
CA SER A 428 -1.98 32.57 -14.76
C SER A 428 -3.04 32.81 -15.84
N PRO A 429 -2.72 33.54 -16.93
CA PRO A 429 -3.70 33.91 -17.95
C PRO A 429 -4.36 32.70 -18.62
N GLY A 430 -3.60 31.61 -18.81
CA GLY A 430 -4.07 30.36 -19.42
C GLY A 430 -4.81 29.42 -18.47
N LEU A 431 -5.15 29.83 -17.24
CA LEU A 431 -5.89 28.98 -16.32
C LEU A 431 -7.27 28.64 -16.90
N VAL A 432 -7.65 27.37 -16.86
CA VAL A 432 -8.93 26.86 -17.42
C VAL A 432 -9.85 26.33 -16.31
N ARG A 433 -9.27 25.89 -15.18
CA ARG A 433 -10.05 25.27 -14.09
C ARG A 433 -9.51 25.64 -12.73
N LEU A 434 -10.39 26.13 -11.87
CA LEU A 434 -10.18 26.28 -10.44
C LEU A 434 -11.20 25.41 -9.71
N ARG A 435 -10.70 24.43 -8.96
CA ARG A 435 -11.53 23.58 -8.12
C ARG A 435 -11.21 23.81 -6.66
N VAL A 436 -12.22 24.14 -5.87
CA VAL A 436 -12.13 24.25 -4.42
C VAL A 436 -13.01 23.16 -3.80
N ARG A 437 -12.44 22.41 -2.87
CA ARG A 437 -13.15 21.42 -2.07
C ARG A 437 -12.94 21.76 -0.60
N PRO A 438 -14.00 22.09 0.15
CA PRO A 438 -13.88 22.29 1.58
C PRO A 438 -13.51 20.99 2.33
N LEU A 439 -13.11 21.13 3.59
CA LEU A 439 -12.65 20.03 4.44
C LEU A 439 -13.64 18.85 4.55
N ARG A 440 -13.06 17.65 4.63
CA ARG A 440 -13.70 16.44 5.17
C ARG A 440 -13.09 16.15 6.54
N TRP A 441 -13.57 16.79 7.60
CA TRP A 441 -13.35 16.24 8.93
C TRP A 441 -14.18 14.96 9.11
N ARG A 442 -13.70 14.08 10.00
CA ARG A 442 -14.23 12.73 10.23
C ARG A 442 -15.14 12.65 11.48
N LYS A 443 -15.72 13.75 11.98
CA LYS A 443 -16.54 13.72 13.21
C LYS A 443 -17.90 14.40 13.03
N HIS A 444 -18.85 14.09 13.92
CA HIS A 444 -20.19 14.68 13.96
C HIS A 444 -20.11 16.19 14.26
N GLY A 445 -20.89 17.02 13.55
CA GLY A 445 -20.95 18.49 13.69
C GLY A 445 -20.36 19.32 12.52
N ASP A 446 -19.81 18.67 11.49
CA ASP A 446 -19.01 19.32 10.42
C ASP A 446 -19.80 19.89 9.22
N GLY A 447 -21.13 19.81 9.23
CA GLY A 447 -21.97 20.31 8.13
C GLY A 447 -21.84 21.82 7.98
N GLU A 448 -22.05 22.56 9.07
CA GLU A 448 -22.03 24.03 9.09
C GLU A 448 -20.67 24.61 8.72
N ARG A 449 -19.57 24.03 9.22
CA ARG A 449 -18.21 24.47 8.85
C ARG A 449 -17.90 24.23 7.38
N ARG A 450 -18.39 23.13 6.81
CA ARG A 450 -18.27 22.86 5.37
C ARG A 450 -19.06 23.89 4.58
N GLU A 451 -20.29 24.18 4.97
CA GLU A 451 -21.11 25.21 4.31
C GLU A 451 -20.50 26.60 4.45
N LEU A 452 -19.97 26.96 5.62
CA LEU A 452 -19.24 28.22 5.82
C LEU A 452 -18.02 28.30 4.90
N ALA A 453 -17.19 27.25 4.82
CA ALA A 453 -16.05 27.23 3.92
C ALA A 453 -16.46 27.26 2.43
N ARG A 454 -17.61 26.66 2.06
CA ARG A 454 -18.20 26.80 0.72
C ARG A 454 -18.64 28.24 0.46
N ALA A 455 -19.36 28.85 1.40
CA ALA A 455 -19.82 30.22 1.33
C ALA A 455 -18.63 31.17 1.19
N LEU A 456 -17.58 31.02 2.00
CA LEU A 456 -16.34 31.81 1.91
C LEU A 456 -15.63 31.64 0.56
N ALA A 457 -15.58 30.42 0.02
CA ALA A 457 -15.02 30.21 -1.32
C ALA A 457 -15.86 30.92 -2.40
N LEU A 458 -17.19 30.89 -2.29
CA LEU A 458 -18.11 31.55 -3.22
C LEU A 458 -18.06 33.07 -3.08
N THR A 459 -17.99 33.62 -1.88
CA THR A 459 -17.98 35.07 -1.66
C THR A 459 -16.63 35.70 -1.96
N LYS A 460 -15.52 35.06 -1.56
CA LYS A 460 -14.17 35.64 -1.72
C LYS A 460 -13.53 35.35 -3.08
N LEU A 461 -13.71 34.14 -3.64
CA LEU A 461 -13.05 33.76 -4.89
C LEU A 461 -13.94 34.00 -6.11
N ALA A 462 -15.22 33.59 -6.08
CA ALA A 462 -16.07 33.61 -7.28
C ALA A 462 -16.15 34.96 -8.00
N PRO A 463 -16.30 36.11 -7.31
CA PRO A 463 -16.40 37.41 -7.98
C PRO A 463 -15.14 37.79 -8.76
N ARG A 464 -14.00 37.19 -8.41
CA ARG A 464 -12.71 37.49 -9.01
C ARG A 464 -12.22 36.37 -9.95
N VAL A 465 -13.02 35.32 -10.16
CA VAL A 465 -12.72 34.29 -11.16
C VAL A 465 -13.13 34.79 -12.56
N PRO A 466 -12.20 34.85 -13.54
CA PRO A 466 -12.57 35.20 -14.91
C PRO A 466 -13.53 34.19 -15.53
N SER A 467 -14.46 34.64 -16.37
CA SER A 467 -15.46 33.80 -17.06
C SER A 467 -14.88 32.61 -17.84
N ARG A 468 -13.65 32.74 -18.35
CA ARG A 468 -12.90 31.65 -19.03
C ARG A 468 -12.51 30.49 -18.12
N VAL A 469 -12.50 30.69 -16.80
CA VAL A 469 -12.07 29.68 -15.82
C VAL A 469 -13.30 28.96 -15.29
N LYS A 470 -13.38 27.64 -15.52
CA LYS A 470 -14.40 26.81 -14.88
C LYS A 470 -14.13 26.73 -13.38
N PHE A 471 -14.93 27.46 -12.61
CA PHE A 471 -14.93 27.42 -11.14
C PHE A 471 -15.90 26.37 -10.62
N THR A 472 -15.43 25.51 -9.73
CA THR A 472 -16.28 24.52 -9.06
C THR A 472 -15.95 24.47 -7.58
N VAL A 473 -16.98 24.65 -6.75
CA VAL A 473 -16.95 24.39 -5.30
C VAL A 473 -17.76 23.11 -5.09
N SER A 474 -17.14 22.05 -4.58
CA SER A 474 -17.81 20.73 -4.39
C SER A 474 -17.59 20.17 -3.01
#